data_AF-A0A0H3A9V4-F1
#
_entry.id   AF-A0A0H3A9V4-F1
#
_cell.length_a   1.000
_cell.length_b   1.000
_cell.length_c   1.000
_cell.angle_alpha   90.00
_cell.angle_beta   90.00
_cell.angle_gamma   90.00
#
_symmetry.space_group_name_H-M   'P 1'
#
loop_
_entity.id
_entity.type
_entity.pdbx_description
1 polymer ?
#
loop_
_entity_poly.entity_id
_entity_poly.type
_entity_poly.pdbx_seq_one_letter_code
_entity_poly.pdbx_strand_id
1 'polypeptide(L)'
;MPIDATGSQGQGRPGDGDDAPNAASPGIRKPGASPAKGGLPHRGGIRPLRVLLAEDDPLVAHHIRGLVQRIGQEVVGTAATAGEVMSLAAQTRPDVVLMDIWLEGGSSGIEATQHLVAEHDLPVLLVSGTSSSDIVDDAIASGALGFISKPVTAAELQVNLRIVRHRQDLLNRLRESEERFRSIFDNAAVGIYVCTLEGRLVTVNATFARMLGYTGQAEMLRLVRDFGEQVYDDPGRRRHLCERLLAGEPVEGVESLIYGRDGEALWVSEHCRLVRREDGVATRYEGIVVDITARKDAEQRERTTMELLRSTMDALPDLVILQDFDRNVIMVNRSCASSGMVAPGDVVCETPGDIAGETPFDMFRRDGDEHEGLVRLSGTGRVWWSRVAPFRSPEGEIVGAVEILRAHDGETDA
;
A
#
# COMPACT_ATOMS: atom_id res chain seq x y z
N MET A 1 -56.75 -38.89 -8.17
CA MET A 1 -58.11 -38.42 -7.83
C MET A 1 -58.17 -36.93 -8.15
N PRO A 2 -59.33 -36.48 -8.65
CA PRO A 2 -59.48 -35.71 -9.90
C PRO A 2 -59.38 -34.19 -9.60
N ILE A 3 -59.60 -33.19 -10.46
CA ILE A 3 -60.63 -32.88 -11.47
C ILE A 3 -60.15 -31.50 -12.01
N ASP A 4 -59.88 -31.31 -13.29
CA ASP A 4 -60.81 -30.97 -14.37
C ASP A 4 -61.13 -29.47 -14.52
N ALA A 5 -61.16 -29.10 -15.80
CA ALA A 5 -62.09 -28.19 -16.44
C ALA A 5 -61.74 -26.70 -16.65
N THR A 6 -61.49 -26.42 -17.94
CA THR A 6 -62.17 -25.42 -18.81
C THR A 6 -61.98 -23.93 -18.49
N GLY A 7 -61.61 -23.04 -19.41
CA GLY A 7 -61.84 -23.00 -20.85
C GLY A 7 -62.86 -21.89 -21.18
N SER A 8 -62.45 -20.83 -21.89
CA SER A 8 -63.26 -19.93 -22.75
C SER A 8 -62.39 -18.69 -23.06
N GLN A 9 -61.80 -18.50 -24.25
CA GLN A 9 -62.35 -18.02 -25.53
C GLN A 9 -63.04 -16.64 -25.52
N GLY A 10 -62.65 -15.81 -26.49
CA GLY A 10 -63.36 -14.60 -26.98
C GLY A 10 -62.45 -13.38 -27.11
N GLN A 11 -61.63 -13.25 -28.16
CA GLN A 11 -61.91 -12.49 -29.42
C GLN A 11 -62.06 -10.96 -29.27
N GLY A 12 -61.26 -10.20 -30.04
CA GLY A 12 -61.60 -8.83 -30.45
C GLY A 12 -60.42 -7.85 -30.66
N ARG A 13 -59.94 -7.76 -31.91
CA ARG A 13 -59.01 -6.75 -32.51
C ARG A 13 -59.59 -5.31 -32.51
N PRO A 14 -58.96 -4.29 -33.14
CA PRO A 14 -57.55 -3.82 -33.16
C PRO A 14 -57.46 -2.27 -32.95
N GLY A 15 -56.25 -1.69 -32.94
CA GLY A 15 -56.09 -0.27 -33.30
C GLY A 15 -54.87 0.41 -32.70
N ASP A 16 -54.02 0.94 -33.60
CA ASP A 16 -53.19 2.16 -33.54
C ASP A 16 -52.41 2.45 -32.25
N GLY A 17 -51.10 2.69 -32.26
CA GLY A 17 -50.38 3.58 -33.16
C GLY A 17 -49.69 4.62 -32.29
N ASP A 18 -48.35 4.54 -32.25
CA ASP A 18 -47.35 5.52 -31.80
C ASP A 18 -47.34 6.12 -30.38
N ASP A 19 -46.10 6.34 -29.95
CA ASP A 19 -45.61 7.25 -28.91
C ASP A 19 -45.84 6.92 -27.43
N ALA A 20 -44.85 6.22 -26.85
CA ALA A 20 -44.32 6.60 -25.54
C ALA A 20 -42.83 6.23 -25.40
N PRO A 21 -41.97 7.18 -24.95
CA PRO A 21 -40.56 6.93 -24.66
C PRO A 21 -40.44 6.17 -23.34
N ASN A 22 -39.65 5.09 -23.32
CA ASN A 22 -39.38 4.35 -22.10
C ASN A 22 -38.50 5.19 -21.16
N ALA A 23 -39.08 5.60 -20.04
CA ALA A 23 -38.43 6.32 -18.96
C ALA A 23 -37.35 5.46 -18.29
N ALA A 24 -36.21 6.10 -18.06
CA ALA A 24 -35.04 5.55 -17.41
C ALA A 24 -35.32 5.09 -15.97
N SER A 25 -35.06 3.82 -15.68
CA SER A 25 -34.63 3.41 -14.34
C SER A 25 -33.11 3.62 -14.23
N PRO A 26 -32.58 4.20 -13.12
CA PRO A 26 -31.15 4.35 -12.96
C PRO A 26 -30.53 2.99 -12.66
N GLY A 27 -29.97 2.38 -13.70
CA GLY A 27 -29.14 1.18 -13.58
C GLY A 27 -27.92 1.46 -12.72
N ILE A 28 -27.76 0.65 -11.68
CA ILE A 28 -26.56 0.54 -10.84
C ILE A 28 -25.33 0.43 -11.75
N ARG A 29 -24.48 1.47 -11.73
CA ARG A 29 -23.16 1.43 -12.38
C ARG A 29 -22.33 0.35 -11.69
N LYS A 30 -22.11 -0.78 -12.37
CA LYS A 30 -21.00 -1.68 -12.06
C LYS A 30 -19.68 -0.88 -12.23
N PRO A 31 -18.77 -0.88 -11.26
CA PRO A 31 -17.42 -0.35 -11.46
C PRO A 31 -16.70 -1.25 -12.46
N GLY A 32 -16.64 -0.79 -13.71
CA GLY A 32 -15.75 -1.34 -14.72
C GLY A 32 -14.36 -0.75 -14.53
N ALA A 33 -13.42 -1.61 -14.15
CA ALA A 33 -12.02 -1.60 -14.59
C ALA A 33 -11.31 -2.73 -13.85
N SER A 34 -11.42 -3.95 -14.40
CA SER A 34 -10.48 -5.01 -14.07
C SER A 34 -9.08 -4.52 -14.48
N PRO A 35 -8.07 -4.55 -13.58
CA PRO A 35 -6.73 -4.15 -13.96
C PRO A 35 -6.28 -5.08 -15.08
N ALA A 36 -5.81 -4.45 -16.15
CA ALA A 36 -5.38 -5.06 -17.39
C ALA A 36 -4.72 -6.42 -17.13
N LYS A 37 -5.28 -7.46 -17.77
CA LYS A 37 -4.56 -8.72 -18.02
C LYS A 37 -3.15 -8.33 -18.43
N GLY A 38 -2.17 -8.65 -17.58
CA GLY A 38 -0.75 -8.51 -17.90
C GLY A 38 -0.51 -9.27 -19.19
N GLY A 39 -0.53 -8.54 -20.30
CA GLY A 39 -0.12 -9.07 -21.59
C GLY A 39 1.29 -9.57 -21.40
N LEU A 40 1.54 -10.82 -21.78
CA LEU A 40 2.89 -11.28 -21.99
C LEU A 40 3.63 -10.21 -22.80
N PRO A 41 4.87 -9.86 -22.44
CA PRO A 41 5.62 -8.88 -23.19
C PRO A 41 5.61 -9.30 -24.66
N HIS A 42 5.28 -8.32 -25.51
CA HIS A 42 5.30 -8.40 -26.96
C HIS A 42 6.43 -9.31 -27.45
N ARG A 43 6.17 -10.13 -28.47
CA ARG A 43 7.20 -10.66 -29.36
C ARG A 43 7.87 -9.48 -30.09
N GLY A 44 8.66 -8.68 -29.36
CA GLY A 44 9.63 -7.77 -29.94
C GLY A 44 10.62 -8.63 -30.72
N GLY A 45 10.90 -8.24 -31.97
CA GLY A 45 11.91 -8.90 -32.79
C GLY A 45 13.18 -9.03 -31.96
N ILE A 46 13.66 -10.26 -31.77
CA ILE A 46 14.83 -10.50 -30.95
C ILE A 46 16.00 -9.81 -31.63
N ARG A 47 16.56 -8.77 -31.00
CA ARG A 47 17.69 -8.04 -31.55
C ARG A 47 18.86 -9.04 -31.73
N PRO A 48 19.60 -8.97 -32.85
CA PRO A 48 20.82 -9.73 -33.01
C PRO A 48 21.78 -9.43 -31.85
N LEU A 49 22.41 -10.48 -31.31
CA LEU A 49 23.55 -10.34 -30.41
C LEU A 49 24.70 -9.66 -31.14
N ARG A 50 25.38 -8.78 -30.42
CA ARG A 50 26.55 -8.05 -30.87
C ARG A 50 27.79 -8.84 -30.47
N VAL A 51 28.39 -9.49 -31.45
CA VAL A 51 29.51 -10.41 -31.28
C VAL A 51 30.80 -9.69 -31.64
N LEU A 52 31.75 -9.66 -30.71
CA LEU A 52 33.15 -9.30 -30.99
C LEU A 52 33.92 -10.58 -31.28
N LEU A 53 34.66 -10.62 -32.38
CA LEU A 53 35.44 -11.80 -32.78
C LEU A 53 36.94 -11.50 -32.56
N ALA A 54 37.62 -12.32 -31.77
CA ALA A 54 39.06 -12.26 -31.60
C ALA A 54 39.68 -13.50 -32.26
N GLU A 55 40.40 -13.30 -33.36
CA GLU A 55 40.98 -14.36 -34.17
C GLU A 55 42.13 -13.76 -34.98
N ASP A 56 43.33 -14.35 -34.90
CA ASP A 56 44.53 -13.87 -35.57
C ASP A 56 44.59 -14.31 -37.05
N ASP A 57 44.06 -15.49 -37.38
CA ASP A 57 43.96 -15.97 -38.76
C ASP A 57 42.83 -15.25 -39.52
N PRO A 58 43.14 -14.42 -40.55
CA PRO A 58 42.13 -13.66 -41.28
C PRO A 58 41.12 -14.52 -42.04
N LEU A 59 41.52 -15.73 -42.47
CA LEU A 59 40.65 -16.66 -43.18
C LEU A 59 39.65 -17.29 -42.21
N VAL A 60 40.12 -17.72 -41.03
CA VAL A 60 39.25 -18.25 -39.96
C VAL A 60 38.32 -17.16 -39.45
N ALA A 61 38.82 -15.94 -39.25
CA ALA A 61 38.03 -14.80 -38.83
C ALA A 61 36.91 -14.47 -39.84
N HIS A 62 37.23 -14.50 -41.13
CA HIS A 62 36.25 -14.31 -42.21
C HIS A 62 35.19 -15.43 -42.21
N HIS A 63 35.61 -16.68 -42.01
CA HIS A 63 34.71 -17.82 -41.96
C HIS A 63 33.72 -17.71 -40.78
N ILE A 64 34.22 -17.50 -39.56
CA ILE A 64 33.39 -17.37 -38.34
C ILE A 64 32.46 -16.16 -38.48
N ARG A 65 32.95 -15.02 -38.97
CA ARG A 65 32.12 -13.84 -39.26
C ARG A 65 30.94 -14.18 -40.18
N GLY A 66 31.20 -14.90 -41.28
CA GLY A 66 30.15 -15.35 -42.20
C GLY A 66 29.12 -16.27 -41.52
N LEU A 67 29.57 -17.15 -40.62
CA LEU A 67 28.66 -17.99 -39.83
C LEU A 67 27.80 -17.16 -38.88
N VAL A 68 28.38 -16.24 -38.11
CA VAL A 68 27.68 -15.34 -37.16
C VAL A 68 26.60 -14.53 -37.89
N GLN A 69 26.93 -13.97 -39.04
CA GLN A 69 25.98 -13.20 -39.86
C GLN A 69 24.87 -14.09 -40.42
N ARG A 70 25.20 -15.31 -40.88
CA ARG A 70 24.22 -16.26 -41.42
C ARG A 70 23.20 -16.74 -40.38
N ILE A 71 23.60 -16.85 -39.11
CA ILE A 71 22.69 -17.16 -37.99
C ILE A 71 21.96 -15.92 -37.46
N GLY A 72 22.06 -14.78 -38.16
CA GLY A 72 21.33 -13.55 -37.88
C GLY A 72 21.81 -12.82 -36.63
N GLN A 73 23.10 -12.93 -36.28
CA GLN A 73 23.74 -12.09 -35.26
C GLN A 73 24.62 -11.01 -35.91
N GLU A 74 24.98 -9.98 -35.16
CA GLU A 74 25.76 -8.83 -35.62
C GLU A 74 27.22 -8.99 -35.19
N VAL A 75 28.18 -8.82 -36.11
CA VAL A 75 29.61 -8.75 -35.74
C VAL A 75 30.00 -7.29 -35.62
N VAL A 76 30.33 -6.85 -34.40
CA VAL A 76 30.62 -5.43 -34.12
C VAL A 76 32.10 -5.06 -34.27
N GLY A 77 32.97 -6.07 -34.35
CA GLY A 77 34.41 -5.88 -34.55
C GLY A 77 35.13 -7.21 -34.74
N THR A 78 36.34 -7.12 -35.28
CA THR A 78 37.33 -8.21 -35.27
C THR A 78 38.64 -7.69 -34.73
N ALA A 79 39.29 -8.48 -33.87
CA ALA A 79 40.57 -8.20 -33.27
C ALA A 79 41.53 -9.37 -33.52
N ALA A 80 42.80 -9.09 -33.78
CA ALA A 80 43.85 -10.11 -33.91
C ALA A 80 44.69 -10.24 -32.63
N THR A 81 44.72 -9.21 -31.79
CA THR A 81 45.52 -9.16 -30.56
C THR A 81 44.65 -8.93 -29.31
N ALA A 82 45.12 -9.37 -28.15
CA ALA A 82 44.40 -9.17 -26.88
C ALA A 82 44.13 -7.68 -26.58
N GLY A 83 45.08 -6.79 -26.90
CA GLY A 83 44.93 -5.34 -26.70
C GLY A 83 43.83 -4.73 -27.57
N GLU A 84 43.69 -5.19 -28.81
CA GLU A 84 42.59 -4.80 -29.69
C GLU A 84 41.24 -5.26 -29.16
N VAL A 85 41.16 -6.49 -28.61
CA VAL A 85 39.93 -6.99 -27.99
C VAL A 85 39.46 -6.06 -26.88
N MET A 86 40.36 -5.66 -25.97
CA MET A 86 40.00 -4.78 -24.86
C MET A 86 39.51 -3.42 -25.35
N SER A 87 40.23 -2.82 -26.30
CA SER A 87 39.87 -1.52 -26.87
C SER A 87 38.52 -1.57 -27.59
N LEU A 88 38.29 -2.59 -28.41
CA LEU A 88 37.03 -2.79 -29.12
C LEU A 88 35.88 -3.15 -28.19
N ALA A 89 36.11 -3.93 -27.15
CA ALA A 89 35.09 -4.27 -26.16
C ALA A 89 34.59 -3.00 -25.44
N ALA A 90 35.49 -2.12 -25.03
CA ALA A 90 35.14 -0.85 -24.38
C ALA A 90 34.38 0.10 -25.32
N GLN A 91 34.80 0.20 -26.58
CA GLN A 91 34.19 1.10 -27.57
C GLN A 91 32.83 0.60 -28.07
N THR A 92 32.74 -0.70 -28.37
CA THR A 92 31.57 -1.26 -29.05
C THR A 92 30.55 -1.81 -28.08
N ARG A 93 30.93 -2.18 -26.84
CA ARG A 93 30.07 -2.87 -25.86
C ARG A 93 29.35 -4.08 -26.47
N PRO A 94 30.08 -5.14 -26.83
CA PRO A 94 29.48 -6.35 -27.37
C PRO A 94 28.64 -7.08 -26.31
N ASP A 95 27.73 -7.95 -26.74
CA ASP A 95 27.00 -8.85 -25.86
C ASP A 95 27.80 -10.12 -25.56
N VAL A 96 28.75 -10.49 -26.42
CA VAL A 96 29.61 -11.67 -26.28
C VAL A 96 30.89 -11.54 -27.09
N VAL A 97 31.98 -12.13 -26.59
CA VAL A 97 33.24 -12.26 -27.33
C VAL A 97 33.43 -13.72 -27.75
N LEU A 98 33.65 -13.97 -29.04
CA LEU A 98 34.23 -15.22 -29.52
C LEU A 98 35.74 -15.05 -29.53
N MET A 99 36.43 -15.79 -28.67
CA MET A 99 37.84 -15.55 -28.37
C MET A 99 38.68 -16.76 -28.80
N ASP A 100 39.54 -16.62 -29.79
CA ASP A 100 40.55 -17.65 -30.04
C ASP A 100 41.54 -17.75 -28.87
N ILE A 101 42.00 -18.97 -28.58
CA ILE A 101 42.92 -19.23 -27.46
C ILE A 101 44.31 -18.64 -27.76
N TRP A 102 44.74 -18.71 -29.01
CA TRP A 102 46.02 -18.17 -29.46
C TRP A 102 45.76 -16.89 -30.24
N LEU A 103 46.37 -15.79 -29.82
CA LEU A 103 46.24 -14.49 -30.47
C LEU A 103 47.62 -13.98 -30.90
N GLU A 104 47.64 -13.07 -31.87
CA GLU A 104 48.86 -12.43 -32.33
C GLU A 104 49.52 -11.61 -31.20
N GLY A 105 50.85 -11.62 -31.15
CA GLY A 105 51.62 -10.87 -30.14
C GLY A 105 51.96 -11.64 -28.86
N GLY A 106 51.64 -12.93 -28.77
CA GLY A 106 52.09 -13.82 -27.69
C GLY A 106 51.30 -13.75 -26.38
N SER A 107 50.25 -12.92 -26.30
CA SER A 107 49.28 -12.91 -25.21
C SER A 107 48.26 -14.02 -25.40
N SER A 108 47.91 -14.74 -24.33
CA SER A 108 46.91 -15.82 -24.40
C SER A 108 45.50 -15.24 -24.43
N GLY A 109 44.64 -15.72 -25.34
CA GLY A 109 43.21 -15.39 -25.33
C GLY A 109 42.51 -15.79 -24.02
N ILE A 110 43.08 -16.74 -23.28
CA ILE A 110 42.62 -17.14 -21.95
C ILE A 110 42.88 -16.02 -20.92
N GLU A 111 44.04 -15.36 -20.98
CA GLU A 111 44.37 -14.22 -20.10
C GLU A 111 43.48 -13.01 -20.42
N ALA A 112 43.23 -12.74 -21.71
CA ALA A 112 42.28 -11.72 -22.12
C ALA A 112 40.86 -12.04 -21.61
N THR A 113 40.47 -13.31 -21.61
CA THR A 113 39.18 -13.76 -21.06
C THR A 113 39.05 -13.47 -19.57
N GLN A 114 40.08 -13.78 -18.79
CA GLN A 114 40.10 -13.51 -17.35
C GLN A 114 39.84 -12.03 -17.04
N HIS A 115 40.51 -11.12 -17.76
CA HIS A 115 40.32 -9.68 -17.59
C HIS A 115 38.90 -9.23 -17.96
N LEU A 116 38.37 -9.67 -19.10
CA LEU A 116 37.01 -9.29 -19.54
C LEU A 116 35.91 -9.78 -18.59
N VAL A 117 36.06 -10.99 -18.06
CA VAL A 117 35.08 -11.57 -17.13
C VAL A 117 35.16 -10.89 -15.76
N ALA A 118 36.38 -10.70 -15.23
CA ALA A 118 36.57 -10.14 -13.89
C ALA A 118 36.21 -8.65 -13.79
N GLU A 119 36.58 -7.85 -14.79
CA GLU A 119 36.44 -6.38 -14.73
C GLU A 119 35.16 -5.87 -15.39
N HIS A 120 34.56 -6.63 -16.31
CA HIS A 120 33.49 -6.13 -17.18
C HIS A 120 32.24 -7.03 -17.23
N ASP A 121 32.21 -8.17 -16.53
CA ASP A 121 31.09 -9.13 -16.54
C ASP A 121 30.68 -9.52 -17.99
N LEU A 122 31.66 -9.52 -18.91
CA LEU A 122 31.44 -9.71 -20.34
C LEU A 122 31.53 -11.20 -20.68
N PRO A 123 30.49 -11.82 -21.27
CA PRO A 123 30.54 -13.24 -21.61
C PRO A 123 31.55 -13.52 -22.73
N VAL A 124 32.41 -14.51 -22.52
CA VAL A 124 33.39 -14.97 -23.50
C VAL A 124 33.16 -16.44 -23.83
N LEU A 125 33.16 -16.78 -25.11
CA LEU A 125 33.20 -18.15 -25.62
C LEU A 125 34.57 -18.37 -26.26
N LEU A 126 35.34 -19.30 -25.71
CA LEU A 126 36.65 -19.64 -26.26
C LEU A 126 36.49 -20.46 -27.54
N VAL A 127 37.36 -20.24 -28.51
CA VAL A 127 37.44 -21.02 -29.75
C VAL A 127 38.78 -21.74 -29.72
N SER A 128 38.78 -23.07 -29.85
CA SER A 128 40.01 -23.88 -29.72
C SER A 128 40.25 -24.75 -30.94
N GLY A 129 41.48 -24.76 -31.46
CA GLY A 129 41.93 -25.70 -32.50
C GLY A 129 42.39 -27.06 -31.99
N THR A 130 42.62 -27.23 -30.68
CA THR A 130 43.18 -28.45 -30.10
C THR A 130 42.34 -28.95 -28.92
N SER A 131 42.29 -30.27 -28.74
CA SER A 131 41.54 -30.94 -27.66
C SER A 131 42.44 -31.52 -26.58
N SER A 132 43.58 -30.89 -26.29
CA SER A 132 44.47 -31.32 -25.20
C SER A 132 43.86 -30.98 -23.85
N SER A 133 43.93 -31.91 -22.89
CA SER A 133 43.34 -31.78 -21.55
C SER A 133 43.77 -30.52 -20.82
N ASP A 134 45.06 -30.16 -20.90
CA ASP A 134 45.64 -29.04 -20.16
C ASP A 134 45.02 -27.68 -20.54
N ILE A 135 44.64 -27.51 -21.81
CA ILE A 135 44.02 -26.28 -22.32
C ILE A 135 42.56 -26.16 -21.84
N VAL A 136 41.88 -27.30 -21.62
CA VAL A 136 40.49 -27.31 -21.14
C VAL A 136 40.41 -26.84 -19.68
N ASP A 137 41.35 -27.29 -18.84
CA ASP A 137 41.40 -26.89 -17.44
C ASP A 137 41.69 -25.38 -17.30
N ASP A 138 42.65 -24.86 -18.08
CA ASP A 138 42.96 -23.42 -18.13
C ASP A 138 41.77 -22.59 -18.65
N ALA A 139 41.07 -23.10 -19.67
CA ALA A 139 39.86 -22.46 -20.22
C ALA A 139 38.74 -22.38 -19.17
N ILE A 140 38.53 -23.43 -18.36
CA ILE A 140 37.53 -23.42 -17.29
C ILE A 140 37.93 -22.44 -16.18
N ALA A 141 39.21 -22.44 -15.78
CA ALA A 141 39.74 -21.54 -14.76
C ALA A 141 39.67 -20.06 -15.18
N SER A 142 39.58 -19.76 -16.48
CA SER A 142 39.50 -18.39 -17.00
C SER A 142 38.17 -17.67 -16.73
N GLY A 143 37.11 -18.40 -16.36
CA GLY A 143 35.76 -17.85 -16.23
C GLY A 143 34.99 -17.74 -17.55
N ALA A 144 35.51 -18.30 -18.65
CA ALA A 144 34.80 -18.41 -19.92
C ALA A 144 33.44 -19.11 -19.75
N LEU A 145 32.46 -18.71 -20.55
CA LEU A 145 31.12 -19.30 -20.51
C LEU A 145 31.10 -20.72 -21.09
N GLY A 146 32.01 -21.00 -22.02
CA GLY A 146 32.13 -22.26 -22.72
C GLY A 146 33.19 -22.15 -23.81
N PHE A 147 33.40 -23.26 -24.52
CA PHE A 147 34.32 -23.30 -25.65
C PHE A 147 33.70 -23.98 -26.87
N ILE A 148 34.23 -23.66 -28.04
CA ILE A 148 33.82 -24.19 -29.35
C ILE A 148 35.07 -24.73 -30.04
N SER A 149 35.02 -25.97 -30.53
CA SER A 149 36.11 -26.55 -31.31
C SER A 149 36.15 -26.01 -32.74
N LYS A 150 37.34 -25.77 -33.28
CA LYS A 150 37.57 -25.55 -34.71
C LYS A 150 37.57 -26.90 -35.44
N PRO A 151 36.98 -26.99 -36.65
CA PRO A 151 36.28 -25.93 -37.38
C PRO A 151 34.92 -25.61 -36.76
N VAL A 152 34.66 -24.31 -36.54
CA VAL A 152 33.41 -23.85 -35.94
C VAL A 152 32.24 -24.14 -36.85
N THR A 153 31.21 -24.82 -36.35
CA THR A 153 29.99 -25.08 -37.10
C THR A 153 28.88 -24.08 -36.76
N ALA A 154 27.97 -23.83 -37.71
CA ALA A 154 26.80 -22.98 -37.43
C ALA A 154 25.90 -23.54 -36.31
N ALA A 155 25.81 -24.86 -36.19
CA ALA A 155 24.98 -25.52 -35.19
C ALA A 155 25.56 -25.29 -33.77
N GLU A 156 26.85 -25.54 -33.56
CA GLU A 156 27.50 -25.30 -32.27
C GLU A 156 27.48 -23.83 -31.87
N LEU A 157 27.78 -22.94 -32.83
CA LEU A 157 27.73 -21.50 -32.59
C LEU A 157 26.32 -21.05 -32.20
N GLN A 158 25.28 -21.56 -32.87
CA GLN A 158 23.89 -21.23 -32.55
C GLN A 158 23.48 -21.73 -31.15
N VAL A 159 23.91 -22.92 -30.76
CA VAL A 159 23.64 -23.47 -29.41
C VAL A 159 24.32 -22.63 -28.34
N ASN A 160 25.61 -22.35 -28.49
CA ASN A 160 26.37 -21.58 -27.50
C ASN A 160 25.85 -20.14 -27.36
N LEU A 161 25.54 -19.47 -28.47
CA LEU A 161 24.97 -18.12 -28.41
C LEU A 161 23.55 -18.09 -27.81
N ARG A 162 22.77 -19.17 -27.94
CA ARG A 162 21.49 -19.30 -27.22
C ARG A 162 21.70 -19.41 -25.71
N ILE A 163 22.72 -20.15 -25.27
CA ILE A 163 23.08 -20.28 -23.85
C ILE A 163 23.51 -18.92 -23.28
N VAL A 164 24.38 -18.18 -24.00
CA VAL A 164 24.80 -16.82 -23.62
C VAL A 164 23.57 -15.93 -23.40
N ARG A 165 22.68 -15.87 -24.39
CA ARG A 165 21.47 -15.04 -24.31
C ARG A 165 20.59 -15.44 -23.14
N HIS A 166 20.38 -16.73 -22.92
CA HIS A 166 19.54 -17.22 -21.84
C HIS A 166 20.12 -16.83 -20.46
N ARG A 167 21.44 -16.95 -20.28
CA ARG A 167 22.10 -16.51 -19.04
C ARG A 167 21.95 -15.01 -18.82
N GLN A 168 22.18 -14.18 -19.84
CA GLN A 168 22.00 -12.73 -19.74
C GLN A 168 20.55 -12.36 -19.38
N ASP A 169 19.57 -13.02 -20.00
CA ASP A 169 18.15 -12.81 -19.68
C ASP A 169 17.83 -13.20 -18.22
N LEU A 170 18.35 -14.33 -17.72
CA LEU A 170 18.18 -14.71 -16.32
C LEU A 170 18.80 -13.70 -15.35
N LEU A 171 20.02 -13.23 -15.63
CA LEU A 171 20.69 -12.23 -14.79
C LEU A 171 19.96 -10.88 -14.82
N ASN A 172 19.49 -10.45 -15.98
CA ASN A 172 18.73 -9.21 -16.11
C ASN A 172 17.38 -9.31 -15.39
N ARG A 173 16.67 -10.43 -15.52
CA ARG A 173 15.42 -10.67 -14.77
C ARG A 173 15.64 -10.67 -13.27
N LEU A 174 16.75 -11.26 -12.81
CA LEU A 174 17.13 -11.23 -11.39
C LEU A 174 17.36 -9.79 -10.94
N ARG A 175 18.19 -9.02 -11.66
CA ARG A 175 18.47 -7.61 -11.36
C ARG A 175 17.20 -6.76 -11.35
N GLU A 176 16.36 -6.88 -12.38
CA GLU A 176 15.09 -6.16 -12.48
C GLU A 176 14.14 -6.53 -11.32
N SER A 177 14.09 -7.81 -10.96
CA SER A 177 13.29 -8.26 -9.82
C SER A 177 13.82 -7.70 -8.50
N GLU A 178 15.13 -7.72 -8.28
CA GLU A 178 15.77 -7.17 -7.08
C GLU A 178 15.56 -5.65 -6.96
N GLU A 179 15.74 -4.91 -8.05
CA GLU A 179 15.50 -3.47 -8.11
C GLU A 179 14.03 -3.14 -7.85
N ARG A 180 13.11 -3.91 -8.44
CA ARG A 180 11.67 -3.78 -8.21
C ARG A 180 11.33 -4.04 -6.74
N PHE A 181 11.87 -5.09 -6.14
CA PHE A 181 11.63 -5.38 -4.71
C PHE A 181 12.21 -4.29 -3.82
N ARG A 182 13.44 -3.82 -4.08
CA ARG A 182 14.06 -2.72 -3.34
C ARG A 182 13.23 -1.44 -3.45
N SER A 183 12.74 -1.12 -4.65
CA SER A 183 11.89 0.05 -4.86
C SER A 183 10.56 -0.05 -4.09
N ILE A 184 9.91 -1.20 -4.07
CA ILE A 184 8.67 -1.40 -3.29
C ILE A 184 8.96 -1.26 -1.80
N PHE A 185 10.06 -1.85 -1.32
CA PHE A 185 10.46 -1.81 0.07
C PHE A 185 10.77 -0.38 0.55
N ASP A 186 11.62 0.34 -0.18
CA ASP A 186 12.09 1.68 0.22
C ASP A 186 11.06 2.79 0.02
N ASN A 187 10.17 2.66 -0.97
CA ASN A 187 9.13 3.66 -1.25
C ASN A 187 7.77 3.32 -0.62
N ALA A 188 7.69 2.29 0.21
CA ALA A 188 6.48 2.01 0.97
C ALA A 188 6.14 3.20 1.89
N ALA A 189 4.86 3.58 1.93
CA ALA A 189 4.36 4.63 2.83
C ALA A 189 4.34 4.20 4.31
N VAL A 190 4.62 2.92 4.56
CA VAL A 190 4.67 2.31 5.88
C VAL A 190 6.10 1.99 6.26
N GLY A 191 6.38 1.96 7.56
CA GLY A 191 7.63 1.43 8.08
C GLY A 191 7.68 -0.08 7.89
N ILE A 192 8.76 -0.62 7.35
CA ILE A 192 8.97 -2.06 7.23
C ILE A 192 10.28 -2.40 7.91
N TYR A 193 10.26 -3.43 8.76
CA TYR A 193 11.46 -3.93 9.42
C TYR A 193 11.48 -5.45 9.49
N VAL A 194 12.69 -5.97 9.64
CA VAL A 194 12.97 -7.37 9.96
C VAL A 194 13.91 -7.38 11.14
N CYS A 195 13.61 -8.18 12.16
CA CYS A 195 14.49 -8.33 13.32
C CYS A 195 14.68 -9.79 13.72
N THR A 196 15.78 -10.09 14.40
CA THR A 196 16.02 -11.41 14.99
C THR A 196 15.04 -11.68 16.13
N LEU A 197 15.04 -12.92 16.65
CA LEU A 197 14.19 -13.29 17.79
C LEU A 197 14.56 -12.53 19.07
N GLU A 198 15.81 -12.11 19.18
CA GLU A 198 16.37 -11.29 20.26
C GLU A 198 16.11 -9.79 20.06
N GLY A 199 15.35 -9.39 19.02
CA GLY A 199 14.98 -7.99 18.81
C GLY A 199 16.04 -7.13 18.10
N ARG A 200 17.11 -7.73 17.56
CA ARG A 200 18.09 -6.98 16.76
C ARG A 200 17.57 -6.74 15.35
N LEU A 201 17.57 -5.49 14.90
CA LEU A 201 17.19 -5.15 13.53
C LEU A 201 18.19 -5.74 12.51
N VAL A 202 17.66 -6.44 11.52
CA VAL A 202 18.41 -7.03 10.39
C VAL A 202 18.29 -6.12 9.18
N THR A 203 17.08 -5.65 8.88
CA THR A 203 16.85 -4.68 7.81
C THR A 203 15.67 -3.78 8.15
N VAL A 204 15.69 -2.57 7.62
CA VAL A 204 14.64 -1.56 7.78
C VAL A 204 14.53 -0.77 6.48
N ASN A 205 13.33 -0.34 6.10
CA ASN A 205 13.17 0.54 4.95
C ASN A 205 13.43 2.01 5.30
N ALA A 206 13.52 2.85 4.26
CA ALA A 206 13.79 4.28 4.43
C ALA A 206 12.69 5.00 5.23
N THR A 207 11.43 4.59 5.03
CA THR A 207 10.28 5.18 5.74
C THR A 207 10.34 4.90 7.24
N PHE A 208 10.69 3.69 7.66
CA PHE A 208 10.79 3.34 9.08
C PHE A 208 11.90 4.13 9.79
N ALA A 209 13.07 4.26 9.16
CA ALA A 209 14.17 5.05 9.70
C ALA A 209 13.77 6.53 9.87
N ARG A 210 13.15 7.13 8.84
CA ARG A 210 12.67 8.53 8.91
C ARG A 210 11.58 8.73 9.96
N MET A 211 10.64 7.80 10.05
CA MET A 211 9.52 7.82 11.00
C MET A 211 10.02 7.93 12.46
N LEU A 212 11.16 7.29 12.76
CA LEU A 212 11.77 7.33 14.09
C LEU A 212 12.87 8.40 14.23
N GLY A 213 13.01 9.32 13.26
CA GLY A 213 13.96 10.43 13.33
C GLY A 213 15.41 10.07 13.00
N TYR A 214 15.68 8.92 12.37
CA TYR A 214 17.02 8.57 11.89
C TYR A 214 17.28 9.12 10.49
N THR A 215 18.53 9.52 10.22
CA THR A 215 18.94 10.08 8.92
C THR A 215 18.99 9.04 7.81
N GLY A 216 19.11 7.75 8.18
CA GLY A 216 19.05 6.64 7.23
C GLY A 216 19.08 5.27 7.90
N GLN A 217 18.83 4.24 7.09
CA GLN A 217 18.74 2.84 7.52
C GLN A 217 20.03 2.37 8.20
N ALA A 218 21.19 2.72 7.65
CA ALA A 218 22.49 2.30 8.17
C ALA A 218 22.81 2.89 9.55
N GLU A 219 22.36 4.11 9.84
CA GLU A 219 22.50 4.72 11.17
C GLU A 219 21.65 3.95 12.18
N MET A 220 20.38 3.72 11.85
CA MET A 220 19.44 3.01 12.70
C MET A 220 19.91 1.59 13.03
N LEU A 221 20.35 0.82 12.03
CA LEU A 221 20.87 -0.54 12.23
C LEU A 221 22.12 -0.61 13.12
N ARG A 222 22.88 0.49 13.23
CA ARG A 222 24.08 0.56 14.08
C ARG A 222 23.76 0.99 15.51
N LEU A 223 22.83 1.93 15.67
CA LEU A 223 22.52 2.54 16.97
C LEU A 223 21.48 1.73 17.76
N VAL A 224 20.47 1.18 17.08
CA VAL A 224 19.41 0.39 17.73
C VAL A 224 19.91 -1.03 17.98
N ARG A 225 20.33 -1.29 19.22
CA ARG A 225 20.84 -2.61 19.64
C ARG A 225 19.72 -3.55 20.06
N ASP A 226 18.72 -3.01 20.75
CA ASP A 226 17.51 -3.70 21.13
C ASP A 226 16.31 -2.84 20.73
N PHE A 227 15.60 -3.28 19.70
CA PHE A 227 14.42 -2.59 19.20
C PHE A 227 13.27 -2.59 20.23
N GLY A 228 13.16 -3.64 21.05
CA GLY A 228 12.09 -3.79 22.01
C GLY A 228 12.23 -2.87 23.22
N GLU A 229 13.45 -2.63 23.68
CA GLU A 229 13.70 -1.80 24.86
C GLU A 229 13.84 -0.30 24.54
N GLN A 230 14.32 0.04 23.33
CA GLN A 230 14.68 1.43 23.00
C GLN A 230 13.56 2.21 22.31
N VAL A 231 12.62 1.50 21.68
CA VAL A 231 11.58 2.13 20.84
C VAL A 231 10.21 2.06 21.47
N TYR A 232 9.90 1.09 22.33
CA TYR A 232 8.58 1.00 22.95
C TYR A 232 8.48 1.85 24.22
N ASP A 233 7.27 2.35 24.49
CA ASP A 233 6.95 3.04 25.73
C ASP A 233 7.04 2.17 26.99
N ASP A 234 6.66 0.91 26.83
CA ASP A 234 6.78 -0.14 27.83
C ASP A 234 7.50 -1.36 27.21
N PRO A 235 8.70 -1.72 27.72
CA PRO A 235 9.40 -2.94 27.31
C PRO A 235 8.55 -4.22 27.46
N GLY A 236 7.59 -4.23 28.39
CA GLY A 236 6.62 -5.33 28.59
C GLY A 236 5.69 -5.54 27.39
N ARG A 237 5.34 -4.47 26.66
CA ARG A 237 4.46 -4.54 25.49
C ARG A 237 5.09 -5.32 24.36
N ARG A 238 6.37 -5.04 24.04
CA ARG A 238 7.10 -5.81 23.01
C ARG A 238 7.21 -7.29 23.40
N ARG A 239 7.52 -7.58 24.65
CA ARG A 239 7.61 -8.97 25.15
C ARG A 239 6.31 -9.72 24.93
N HIS A 240 5.18 -9.11 25.29
CA HIS A 240 3.86 -9.70 25.09
C HIS A 240 3.55 -9.95 23.60
N LEU A 241 3.91 -9.02 22.71
CA LEU A 241 3.78 -9.22 21.26
C LEU A 241 4.63 -10.39 20.76
N CYS A 242 5.88 -10.51 21.21
CA CYS A 242 6.75 -11.63 20.88
C CYS A 242 6.18 -12.97 21.36
N GLU A 243 5.65 -13.03 22.58
CA GLU A 243 5.03 -14.25 23.14
C GLU A 243 3.84 -14.71 22.30
N ARG A 244 2.95 -13.78 21.90
CA ARG A 244 1.82 -14.08 21.01
C ARG A 244 2.27 -14.61 19.65
N LEU A 245 3.27 -13.98 19.04
CA LEU A 245 3.84 -14.41 17.76
C LEU A 245 4.48 -15.81 17.85
N LEU A 246 5.16 -16.12 18.96
CA LEU A 246 5.74 -17.44 19.21
C LEU A 246 4.66 -18.51 19.40
N ALA A 247 3.55 -18.16 20.03
CA ALA A 247 2.37 -19.02 20.17
C ALA A 247 1.60 -19.23 18.85
N GLY A 248 1.96 -18.51 17.78
CA GLY A 248 1.33 -18.63 16.47
C GLY A 248 0.12 -17.70 16.29
N GLU A 249 -0.09 -16.75 17.19
CA GLU A 249 -1.11 -15.72 17.04
C GLU A 249 -0.58 -14.57 16.18
N PRO A 250 -1.29 -14.15 15.13
CA PRO A 250 -0.90 -12.99 14.35
C PRO A 250 -1.08 -11.71 15.18
N VAL A 251 -0.14 -10.78 15.01
CA VAL A 251 -0.25 -9.42 15.52
C VAL A 251 -0.70 -8.57 14.34
N GLU A 252 -1.95 -8.12 14.36
CA GLU A 252 -2.54 -7.31 13.30
C GLU A 252 -3.27 -6.12 13.89
N GLY A 253 -2.92 -4.91 13.45
CA GLY A 253 -3.60 -3.68 13.86
C GLY A 253 -3.45 -3.34 15.34
N VAL A 254 -2.41 -3.83 16.00
CA VAL A 254 -2.19 -3.51 17.42
C VAL A 254 -1.64 -2.10 17.52
N GLU A 255 -2.38 -1.22 18.20
CA GLU A 255 -1.97 0.15 18.42
C GLU A 255 -1.01 0.25 19.61
N SER A 256 0.12 0.92 19.42
CA SER A 256 1.16 1.14 20.42
C SER A 256 1.73 2.54 20.32
N LEU A 257 2.29 3.02 21.43
CA LEU A 257 3.10 4.24 21.45
C LEU A 257 4.57 3.84 21.39
N ILE A 258 5.30 4.44 20.47
CA ILE A 258 6.74 4.24 20.30
C ILE A 258 7.50 5.57 20.34
N TYR A 259 8.80 5.52 20.61
CA TYR A 259 9.68 6.67 20.70
C TYR A 259 10.73 6.66 19.60
N GLY A 260 10.87 7.79 18.93
CA GLY A 260 11.97 8.06 18.01
C GLY A 260 13.30 8.36 18.73
N ARG A 261 14.36 8.53 17.95
CA ARG A 261 15.73 8.86 18.43
C ARG A 261 15.77 10.05 19.38
N ASP A 262 14.98 11.08 19.08
CA ASP A 262 14.98 12.34 19.82
C ASP A 262 13.93 12.34 20.97
N GLY A 263 13.31 11.20 21.26
CA GLY A 263 12.30 11.03 22.30
C GLY A 263 10.89 11.48 21.88
N GLU A 264 10.67 11.78 20.60
CA GLU A 264 9.35 12.09 20.07
C GLU A 264 8.44 10.85 20.12
N ALA A 265 7.24 11.02 20.69
CA ALA A 265 6.26 9.96 20.82
C ALA A 265 5.43 9.83 19.55
N LEU A 266 5.32 8.62 19.03
CA LEU A 266 4.61 8.30 17.80
C LEU A 266 3.58 7.20 18.06
N TRP A 267 2.33 7.46 17.69
CA TRP A 267 1.31 6.43 17.70
C TRP A 267 1.43 5.59 16.44
N VAL A 268 1.55 4.27 16.62
CA VAL A 268 1.66 3.35 15.49
C VAL A 268 0.65 2.22 15.58
N SER A 269 0.29 1.68 14.41
CA SER A 269 -0.42 0.43 14.25
C SER A 269 0.54 -0.62 13.71
N GLU A 270 0.74 -1.70 14.47
CA GLU A 270 1.71 -2.73 14.19
C GLU A 270 1.08 -3.98 13.58
N HIS A 271 1.70 -4.48 12.53
CA HIS A 271 1.40 -5.77 11.93
C HIS A 271 2.68 -6.60 11.90
N CYS A 272 2.73 -7.65 12.70
CA CYS A 272 3.94 -8.45 12.88
C CYS A 272 3.64 -9.92 12.65
N ARG A 273 4.60 -10.64 12.06
CA ARG A 273 4.56 -12.09 11.89
C ARG A 273 5.88 -12.74 12.26
N LEU A 274 5.79 -13.98 12.73
CA LEU A 274 6.95 -14.84 12.93
C LEU A 274 7.24 -15.64 11.65
N VAL A 275 8.47 -15.59 11.18
CA VAL A 275 8.93 -16.40 10.06
C VAL A 275 9.64 -17.64 10.58
N ARG A 276 9.19 -18.79 10.08
CA ARG A 276 9.78 -20.10 10.34
C ARG A 276 10.46 -20.63 9.08
N ARG A 277 11.54 -21.39 9.26
CA ARG A 277 12.16 -22.16 8.17
C ARG A 277 11.27 -23.37 7.84
N GLU A 278 11.52 -24.05 6.72
CA GLU A 278 10.83 -25.29 6.31
C GLU A 278 10.84 -26.40 7.40
N ASP A 279 11.83 -26.41 8.29
CA ASP A 279 11.93 -27.34 9.43
C ASP A 279 11.06 -26.94 10.65
N GLY A 280 10.30 -25.84 10.56
CA GLY A 280 9.42 -25.34 11.62
C GLY A 280 10.12 -24.46 12.66
N VAL A 281 11.44 -24.29 12.59
CA VAL A 281 12.21 -23.50 13.55
C VAL A 281 11.96 -22.00 13.32
N ALA A 282 11.65 -21.29 14.40
CA ALA A 282 11.51 -19.83 14.39
C ALA A 282 12.83 -19.15 14.03
N THR A 283 12.81 -18.18 13.12
CA THR A 283 14.04 -17.55 12.61
C THR A 283 14.09 -16.04 12.85
N ARG A 284 13.00 -15.33 12.58
CA ARG A 284 12.96 -13.86 12.63
C ARG A 284 11.52 -13.35 12.71
N TYR A 285 11.38 -12.09 13.10
CA TYR A 285 10.12 -11.35 12.97
C TYR A 285 10.19 -10.43 11.75
N GLU A 286 9.06 -10.30 11.06
CA GLU A 286 8.85 -9.32 10.02
C GLU A 286 7.68 -8.44 10.44
N GLY A 287 7.87 -7.12 10.39
CA GLY A 287 6.90 -6.16 10.89
C GLY A 287 6.64 -5.02 9.91
N ILE A 288 5.39 -4.57 9.89
CA ILE A 288 4.92 -3.36 9.22
C ILE A 288 4.38 -2.42 10.30
N VAL A 289 4.78 -1.16 10.23
CA VAL A 289 4.44 -0.11 11.18
C VAL A 289 3.78 1.02 10.41
N VAL A 290 2.54 1.33 10.78
CA VAL A 290 1.78 2.44 10.20
C VAL A 290 1.70 3.56 11.22
N ASP A 291 2.14 4.76 10.85
CA ASP A 291 1.93 5.95 11.68
C ASP A 291 0.44 6.34 11.69
N ILE A 292 -0.14 6.38 12.88
CA ILE A 292 -1.54 6.73 13.14
C ILE A 292 -1.64 7.97 14.04
N THR A 293 -0.54 8.71 14.24
CA THR A 293 -0.47 9.89 15.11
C THR A 293 -1.45 10.96 14.69
N ALA A 294 -1.53 11.28 13.39
CA ALA A 294 -2.50 12.24 12.86
C ALA A 294 -3.95 11.85 13.16
N ARG A 295 -4.26 10.53 13.13
CA ARG A 295 -5.59 10.02 13.47
C ARG A 295 -5.87 10.16 14.96
N LYS A 296 -4.92 9.76 15.82
CA LYS A 296 -5.05 9.87 17.28
C LYS A 296 -5.21 11.32 17.73
N ASP A 297 -4.47 12.23 17.12
CA ASP A 297 -4.60 13.66 17.37
C ASP A 297 -5.98 14.18 16.99
N ALA A 298 -6.54 13.74 15.85
CA ALA A 298 -7.88 14.13 15.43
C ALA A 298 -8.95 13.61 16.41
N GLU A 299 -8.88 12.32 16.78
CA GLU A 299 -9.77 11.69 17.77
C GLU A 299 -9.69 12.42 19.12
N GLN A 300 -8.49 12.77 19.58
CA GLN A 300 -8.30 13.47 20.84
C GLN A 300 -8.83 14.91 20.80
N ARG A 301 -8.61 15.64 19.70
CA ARG A 301 -9.15 17.00 19.52
C ARG A 301 -10.68 16.99 19.52
N GLU A 302 -11.29 16.03 18.85
CA GLU A 302 -12.75 15.86 18.85
C GLU A 302 -13.25 15.60 20.27
N ARG A 303 -12.63 14.64 20.97
CA ARG A 303 -12.97 14.31 22.36
C ARG A 303 -12.85 15.51 23.29
N THR A 304 -11.73 16.23 23.26
CA THR A 304 -11.51 17.41 24.10
C THR A 304 -12.50 18.52 23.78
N THR A 305 -12.84 18.72 22.51
CA THR A 305 -13.87 19.69 22.10
C THR A 305 -15.24 19.30 22.66
N MET A 306 -15.62 18.04 22.55
CA MET A 306 -16.89 17.53 23.07
C MET A 306 -16.97 17.64 24.61
N GLU A 307 -15.88 17.30 25.30
CA GLU A 307 -15.78 17.45 26.76
C GLU A 307 -15.89 18.93 27.20
N LEU A 308 -15.25 19.85 26.47
CA LEU A 308 -15.35 21.29 26.72
C LEU A 308 -16.77 21.82 26.50
N LEU A 309 -17.41 21.44 25.39
CA LEU A 309 -18.80 21.81 25.09
C LEU A 309 -19.74 21.31 26.18
N ARG A 310 -19.61 20.04 26.58
CA ARG A 310 -20.41 19.44 27.65
C ARG A 310 -20.18 20.15 28.99
N SER A 311 -18.93 20.45 29.35
CA SER A 311 -18.61 21.16 30.59
C SER A 311 -19.16 22.58 30.59
N THR A 312 -19.15 23.26 29.44
CA THR A 312 -19.70 24.61 29.31
C THR A 312 -21.21 24.59 29.48
N MET A 313 -21.89 23.64 28.84
CA MET A 313 -23.34 23.45 28.97
C MET A 313 -23.75 23.06 30.39
N ASP A 314 -23.00 22.18 31.05
CA ASP A 314 -23.26 21.74 32.42
C ASP A 314 -23.11 22.86 33.46
N ALA A 315 -22.34 23.91 33.15
CA ALA A 315 -22.17 25.07 34.01
C ALA A 315 -23.33 26.08 33.90
N LEU A 316 -24.18 25.97 32.87
CA LEU A 316 -25.35 26.84 32.72
C LEU A 316 -26.43 26.47 33.74
N PRO A 317 -27.00 27.44 34.47
CA PRO A 317 -28.11 27.19 35.38
C PRO A 317 -29.43 26.89 34.63
N ASP A 318 -29.54 27.34 33.38
CA ASP A 318 -30.67 27.07 32.49
C ASP A 318 -30.72 25.56 32.13
N LEU A 319 -31.92 25.02 31.93
CA LEU A 319 -32.07 23.66 31.42
C LEU A 319 -31.85 23.70 29.91
N VAL A 320 -30.92 22.89 29.40
CA VAL A 320 -30.62 22.83 27.98
C VAL A 320 -30.93 21.44 27.45
N ILE A 321 -31.75 21.39 26.40
CA ILE A 321 -32.24 20.17 25.76
C ILE A 321 -31.93 20.26 24.27
N LEU A 322 -31.29 19.23 23.73
CA LEU A 322 -31.11 19.04 22.30
C LEU A 322 -31.99 17.87 21.88
N GLN A 323 -32.88 18.09 20.91
CA GLN A 323 -33.85 17.08 20.46
C GLN A 323 -34.05 17.14 18.95
N ASP A 324 -34.41 16.02 18.33
CA ASP A 324 -34.82 15.97 16.93
C ASP A 324 -36.27 16.48 16.72
N PHE A 325 -36.76 16.48 15.49
CA PHE A 325 -38.13 16.91 15.17
C PHE A 325 -39.21 16.05 15.83
N ASP A 326 -38.93 14.80 16.18
CA ASP A 326 -39.87 13.88 16.81
C ASP A 326 -39.81 13.95 18.35
N ARG A 327 -39.13 14.97 18.90
CA ARG A 327 -38.87 15.17 20.34
C ARG A 327 -38.01 14.06 20.96
N ASN A 328 -37.27 13.31 20.15
CA ASN A 328 -36.27 12.39 20.70
C ASN A 328 -35.11 13.21 21.26
N VAL A 329 -34.84 13.05 22.55
CA VAL A 329 -33.76 13.75 23.24
C VAL A 329 -32.42 13.18 22.77
N ILE A 330 -31.64 14.02 22.08
CA ILE A 330 -30.26 13.73 21.66
C ILE A 330 -29.29 13.97 22.83
N MET A 331 -29.51 15.04 23.60
CA MET A 331 -28.65 15.41 24.73
C MET A 331 -29.38 16.35 25.70
N VAL A 332 -28.99 16.31 26.98
CA VAL A 332 -29.38 17.29 28.01
C VAL A 332 -28.16 17.72 28.84
N ASN A 333 -28.16 18.94 29.36
CA ASN A 333 -27.14 19.37 30.32
C ASN A 333 -27.41 18.84 31.74
N ARG A 334 -26.41 18.94 32.63
CA ARG A 334 -26.51 18.50 34.03
C ARG A 334 -27.65 19.16 34.79
N SER A 335 -27.91 20.44 34.58
CA SER A 335 -29.02 21.16 35.23
C SER A 335 -30.36 20.53 34.88
N CYS A 336 -30.58 20.20 33.60
CA CYS A 336 -31.74 19.44 33.15
C CYS A 336 -31.78 18.04 33.75
N ALA A 337 -30.68 17.28 33.72
CA ALA A 337 -30.63 15.92 34.27
C ALA A 337 -30.85 15.86 35.80
N SER A 338 -30.36 16.86 36.54
CA SER A 338 -30.40 16.93 38.01
C SER A 338 -31.66 17.58 38.55
N SER A 339 -32.44 18.25 37.71
CA SER A 339 -33.73 18.84 38.08
C SER A 339 -34.77 17.79 38.53
N GLY A 340 -34.49 16.49 38.31
CA GLY A 340 -35.41 15.41 38.58
C GLY A 340 -36.60 15.37 37.62
N MET A 341 -36.57 16.19 36.55
CA MET A 341 -37.68 16.40 35.64
C MET A 341 -37.73 15.43 34.45
N VAL A 342 -36.75 14.52 34.27
CA VAL A 342 -36.58 13.81 32.99
C VAL A 342 -36.05 12.38 33.13
N ALA A 343 -36.81 11.40 32.64
CA ALA A 343 -36.25 10.23 31.95
C ALA A 343 -36.12 10.61 30.45
N PRO A 344 -35.02 10.24 29.75
CA PRO A 344 -34.83 10.61 28.34
C PRO A 344 -36.04 10.17 27.50
N GLY A 345 -36.77 11.13 26.92
CA GLY A 345 -38.00 10.90 26.13
C GLY A 345 -39.30 11.48 26.69
N ASP A 346 -39.33 11.90 27.96
CA ASP A 346 -40.58 12.32 28.64
C ASP A 346 -40.73 13.85 28.83
N VAL A 347 -39.87 14.68 28.23
CA VAL A 347 -40.01 16.14 28.37
C VAL A 347 -41.14 16.66 27.48
N VAL A 348 -42.30 16.84 28.10
CA VAL A 348 -43.45 17.52 27.48
C VAL A 348 -43.56 18.92 28.06
N CYS A 349 -43.35 19.92 27.20
CA CYS A 349 -43.69 21.31 27.48
C CYS A 349 -45.14 21.55 27.03
N GLU A 350 -45.93 22.24 27.85
CA GLU A 350 -47.28 22.69 27.54
C GLU A 350 -47.36 24.22 27.65
N THR A 351 -48.39 24.85 27.08
CA THR A 351 -48.64 26.28 27.29
C THR A 351 -49.26 26.51 28.69
N PRO A 352 -48.85 27.56 29.46
CA PRO A 352 -49.43 27.82 30.77
C PRO A 352 -50.88 28.35 30.65
N GLY A 353 -51.88 27.63 31.19
CA GLY A 353 -53.25 28.08 31.57
C GLY A 353 -54.07 28.92 30.56
N ASP A 354 -55.26 28.45 30.17
CA ASP A 354 -56.29 29.07 29.29
C ASP A 354 -55.86 29.55 27.88
N ILE A 355 -54.57 29.55 27.56
CA ILE A 355 -54.08 29.78 26.20
C ILE A 355 -53.93 28.42 25.52
N ALA A 356 -54.94 28.00 24.76
CA ALA A 356 -54.78 26.94 23.76
C ALA A 356 -53.84 27.47 22.66
N GLY A 357 -52.54 27.25 22.81
CA GLY A 357 -51.50 27.71 21.89
C GLY A 357 -50.42 26.67 21.67
N GLU A 358 -49.84 26.69 20.47
CA GLU A 358 -48.63 25.96 20.09
C GLU A 358 -47.46 26.35 21.03
N THR A 359 -46.67 25.39 21.50
CA THR A 359 -45.43 25.69 22.25
C THR A 359 -44.39 26.30 21.30
N PRO A 360 -43.36 27.01 21.80
CA PRO A 360 -42.25 27.49 20.96
C PRO A 360 -41.62 26.38 20.11
N PHE A 361 -41.59 25.13 20.61
CA PHE A 361 -41.13 23.98 19.83
C PHE A 361 -42.10 23.57 18.71
N ASP A 362 -43.41 23.64 18.95
CA ASP A 362 -44.42 23.35 17.91
C ASP A 362 -44.40 24.43 16.82
N MET A 363 -44.20 25.70 17.20
CA MET A 363 -43.99 26.79 16.25
C MET A 363 -42.73 26.57 15.41
N PHE A 364 -41.61 26.21 16.05
CA PHE A 364 -40.37 25.84 15.37
C PHE A 364 -40.57 24.67 14.39
N ARG A 365 -41.33 23.64 14.74
CA ARG A 365 -41.62 22.52 13.81
C ARG A 365 -42.34 22.97 12.54
N ARG A 366 -43.09 24.07 12.59
CA ARG A 366 -43.91 24.54 11.47
C ARG A 366 -43.10 25.36 10.45
N ASP A 367 -42.24 26.26 10.92
CA ASP A 367 -41.52 27.21 10.06
C ASP A 367 -39.99 27.09 10.12
N GLY A 368 -39.44 26.37 11.11
CA GLY A 368 -37.99 26.17 11.29
C GLY A 368 -37.25 27.39 11.86
N ASP A 369 -37.98 28.43 12.26
CA ASP A 369 -37.43 29.67 12.78
C ASP A 369 -37.27 29.65 14.31
N GLU A 370 -36.50 30.60 14.85
CA GLU A 370 -36.35 30.74 16.30
C GLU A 370 -37.64 31.25 16.93
N HIS A 371 -38.09 30.56 18.00
CA HIS A 371 -39.26 30.97 18.77
C HIS A 371 -38.94 31.01 20.25
N GLU A 372 -39.55 31.96 20.95
CA GLU A 372 -39.45 32.10 22.40
C GLU A 372 -40.82 32.36 23.01
N GLY A 373 -41.02 31.88 24.23
CA GLY A 373 -42.30 32.02 24.92
C GLY A 373 -42.33 31.31 26.26
N LEU A 374 -43.43 31.52 26.99
CA LEU A 374 -43.65 30.86 28.26
C LEU A 374 -44.18 29.45 28.04
N VAL A 375 -43.56 28.48 28.71
CA VAL A 375 -44.01 27.09 28.75
C VAL A 375 -44.18 26.65 30.19
N ARG A 376 -45.12 25.72 30.40
CA ARG A 376 -45.31 25.00 31.64
C ARG A 376 -44.81 23.57 31.43
N LEU A 377 -43.89 23.12 32.28
CA LEU A 377 -43.40 21.74 32.20
C LEU A 377 -44.41 20.78 32.83
N SER A 378 -44.84 19.78 32.05
CA SER A 378 -45.75 18.73 32.52
C SER A 378 -45.13 18.00 33.71
N GLY A 379 -45.86 17.90 34.83
CA GLY A 379 -45.41 17.25 36.07
C GLY A 379 -44.85 18.17 37.17
N THR A 380 -44.40 19.41 36.85
CA THR A 380 -43.93 20.36 37.88
C THR A 380 -44.87 21.55 38.12
N GLY A 381 -45.71 21.88 37.14
CA GLY A 381 -46.63 23.03 37.19
C GLY A 381 -45.95 24.39 37.16
N ARG A 382 -44.60 24.45 37.15
CA ARG A 382 -43.84 25.70 37.09
C ARG A 382 -43.80 26.25 35.67
N VAL A 383 -43.83 27.58 35.57
CA VAL A 383 -43.68 28.30 34.31
C VAL A 383 -42.20 28.59 34.08
N TRP A 384 -41.76 28.37 32.85
CA TRP A 384 -40.40 28.57 32.36
C TRP A 384 -40.44 29.45 31.13
N TRP A 385 -39.42 30.27 30.94
CA TRP A 385 -39.16 30.90 29.65
C TRP A 385 -38.43 29.90 28.77
N SER A 386 -39.04 29.48 27.66
CA SER A 386 -38.45 28.60 26.64
C SER A 386 -37.98 29.42 25.45
N ARG A 387 -36.76 29.15 24.99
CA ARG A 387 -36.25 29.58 23.69
C ARG A 387 -35.84 28.35 22.90
N VAL A 388 -36.38 28.21 21.69
CA VAL A 388 -36.09 27.13 20.76
C VAL A 388 -35.36 27.69 19.55
N ALA A 389 -34.19 27.13 19.24
CA ALA A 389 -33.36 27.52 18.12
C ALA A 389 -33.01 26.33 17.21
N PRO A 390 -32.86 26.51 15.89
CA PRO A 390 -32.54 25.44 14.95
C PRO A 390 -31.17 24.83 15.24
N PHE A 391 -31.12 23.51 15.38
CA PHE A 391 -29.88 22.74 15.35
C PHE A 391 -29.63 22.27 13.91
N ARG A 392 -28.48 22.67 13.35
CA ARG A 392 -28.13 22.39 11.94
C ARG A 392 -27.02 21.35 11.85
N SER A 393 -27.10 20.49 10.85
CA SER A 393 -26.00 19.61 10.47
C SER A 393 -24.83 20.43 9.89
N PRO A 394 -23.63 19.83 9.73
CA PRO A 394 -22.51 20.46 9.03
C PRO A 394 -22.84 20.92 7.60
N GLU A 395 -23.81 20.27 6.95
CA GLU A 395 -24.31 20.60 5.60
C GLU A 395 -25.31 21.77 5.60
N GLY A 396 -25.72 22.27 6.78
CA GLY A 396 -26.62 23.41 6.94
C GLY A 396 -28.11 23.06 7.04
N GLU A 397 -28.46 21.78 6.93
CA GLU A 397 -29.82 21.28 7.09
C GLU A 397 -30.24 21.33 8.56
N ILE A 398 -31.48 21.74 8.85
CA ILE A 398 -32.02 21.68 10.20
C ILE A 398 -32.30 20.22 10.52
N VAL A 399 -31.69 19.69 11.58
CA VAL A 399 -31.81 18.29 12.01
C VAL A 399 -32.50 18.14 13.36
N GLY A 400 -32.75 19.26 14.06
CA GLY A 400 -33.45 19.28 15.33
C GLY A 400 -33.49 20.69 15.92
N ALA A 401 -33.70 20.78 17.23
CA ALA A 401 -33.71 22.05 17.95
C ALA A 401 -32.93 21.99 19.26
N VAL A 402 -32.34 23.12 19.62
CA VAL A 402 -31.85 23.40 20.98
C VAL A 402 -32.94 24.17 21.70
N GLU A 403 -33.49 23.60 22.77
CA GLU A 403 -34.45 24.23 23.67
C GLU A 403 -33.75 24.62 24.98
N ILE A 404 -33.83 25.90 25.34
CA ILE A 404 -33.26 26.46 26.57
C ILE A 404 -34.42 26.93 27.45
N LEU A 405 -34.51 26.36 28.66
CA LEU A 405 -35.51 26.72 29.65
C LEU A 405 -34.86 27.48 30.80
N ARG A 406 -35.31 28.71 31.01
CA ARG A 406 -34.90 29.55 32.15
C ARG A 406 -36.05 29.69 33.13
N ALA A 407 -35.75 29.60 34.42
CA ALA A 407 -36.77 29.80 35.46
C ALA A 407 -37.40 31.19 35.30
N HIS A 408 -38.73 31.25 35.31
CA HIS A 408 -39.46 32.50 35.25
C HIS A 408 -39.81 32.92 36.68
N ASP A 409 -39.15 33.98 37.19
CA ASP A 409 -39.35 34.50 38.55
C ASP A 409 -40.60 35.41 38.69
N GLY A 410 -41.52 35.38 37.72
CA GLY A 410 -42.76 36.11 37.82
C GLY A 410 -43.63 35.53 38.94
N GLU A 411 -43.98 36.37 39.93
CA GLU A 411 -45.04 36.06 40.89
C GLU A 411 -46.25 35.53 40.11
N THR A 412 -46.67 34.31 40.42
CA THR A 412 -48.00 33.82 40.09
C THR A 412 -49.00 34.69 40.82
N ASP A 413 -49.35 35.81 40.20
CA ASP A 413 -50.54 36.57 40.55
C ASP A 413 -51.73 35.92 39.85
N ALA A 414 -52.70 35.54 40.70
CA ALA A 414 -54.02 34.93 40.47
C ALA A 414 -54.09 33.40 40.36
#